data_AF-W2HER5-F1
#
_entry.id   AF-W2HER5-F1
#
_cell.length_a   1.000
_cell.length_b   1.000
_cell.length_c   1.000
_cell.angle_alpha   90.00
_cell.angle_beta   90.00
_cell.angle_gamma   90.00
#
_symmetry.space_group_name_H-M   'P 1'
#
loop_
_entity.id
_entity.type
_entity.pdbx_description
1 polymer ?
#
loop_
_entity_poly.entity_id
_entity_poly.type
_entity_poly.pdbx_seq_one_letter_code
_entity_poly.pdbx_strand_id
1 'polypeptide(L)'
;MLDLSSGLGVGGKEQALDDDADIDISRLSAVDRDAIMARVTPDDSTPPDAFALAQNEIRREMIDRGIQPKGFYNDDAARLQEEFNREHASEKDSRMQQKIQFAAKSYLRETVHRRRQEREKEVREEVEEIAKNPQLEVWLGLAKADETPKHADLRVSSIGARALCKTLAFTHSLRSLNLSRNALDDATGKWLAVFLKRNTSLRRLELESNCLGPSAAKDLAEALSSNESLEYLNLESNPLTDEEKDFSGVAALGKMLAQNKTLRTLNLWRTRLGGEGGKQLALGMARNTTLVCLDVGNNRITTSDAVALDVQLKKNRVLFEEQQLQQLKFREAQWKAADKERERQEKLAKRQEDEEWMEKRKLEREHDRALLEEQRQRDLKIEEDRMRQIAARKAAEFAAKAEMEKKKKKKKGGAKKKK
;
A
#
# COMPACT_ATOMS: atom_id res chain seq x y z
N MET A 1 17.96 18.00 -8.17
CA MET A 1 16.56 18.46 -8.30
C MET A 1 15.67 17.39 -7.69
N LEU A 2 15.13 17.65 -6.50
CA LEU A 2 14.26 16.72 -5.80
C LEU A 2 12.91 16.66 -6.53
N ASP A 3 12.65 15.57 -7.25
CA ASP A 3 11.30 15.29 -7.72
C ASP A 3 10.42 14.95 -6.50
N LEU A 4 9.66 15.94 -6.06
CA LEU A 4 8.63 15.87 -5.02
C LEU A 4 7.23 15.71 -5.64
N SER A 5 7.14 15.64 -6.97
CA SER A 5 5.88 15.63 -7.71
C SER A 5 5.32 14.22 -7.96
N SER A 6 6.17 13.18 -7.92
CA SER A 6 5.80 11.83 -8.34
C SER A 6 5.13 10.95 -7.27
N GLY A 7 4.99 11.40 -6.02
CA GLY A 7 4.37 10.62 -4.93
C GLY A 7 2.84 10.80 -4.80
N LEU A 8 2.25 11.79 -5.45
CA LEU A 8 0.80 11.95 -5.45
C LEU A 8 0.21 11.10 -6.57
N GLY A 9 -0.13 9.86 -6.25
CA GLY A 9 -1.20 9.09 -6.90
C GLY A 9 -2.57 9.76 -6.74
N VAL A 10 -2.65 11.05 -7.06
CA VAL A 10 -3.83 11.80 -7.47
C VAL A 10 -3.57 12.18 -8.94
N GLY A 11 -3.06 11.21 -9.72
CA GLY A 11 -2.90 11.31 -11.15
C GLY A 11 -4.23 11.12 -11.87
N GLY A 12 -5.26 11.85 -11.46
CA GLY A 12 -6.21 12.32 -12.46
C GLY A 12 -5.43 13.35 -13.24
N LYS A 13 -5.00 13.01 -14.47
CA LYS A 13 -4.50 14.03 -15.41
C LYS A 13 -5.51 15.18 -15.32
N GLU A 14 -5.11 16.35 -14.83
CA GLU A 14 -5.92 17.55 -14.98
C GLU A 14 -6.03 17.75 -16.49
N GLN A 15 -7.13 17.25 -17.06
CA GLN A 15 -7.41 17.39 -18.47
C GLN A 15 -7.42 18.89 -18.72
N ALA A 16 -6.56 19.33 -19.63
CA ALA A 16 -6.70 20.66 -20.20
C ALA A 16 -8.16 20.76 -20.66
N LEU A 17 -8.88 21.76 -20.15
CA LEU A 17 -10.24 22.01 -20.59
C LEU A 17 -10.16 22.23 -22.09
N ASP A 18 -10.77 21.32 -22.85
CA ASP A 18 -10.84 21.43 -24.30
C ASP A 18 -11.72 22.64 -24.61
N ASP A 19 -11.15 23.61 -25.31
CA ASP A 19 -11.78 24.92 -25.51
C ASP A 19 -13.08 24.80 -26.32
N ASP A 20 -13.20 23.72 -27.10
CA ASP A 20 -14.32 23.43 -27.99
C ASP A 20 -15.41 22.53 -27.37
N ALA A 21 -15.18 21.95 -26.19
CA ALA A 21 -16.17 21.07 -25.54
C ALA A 21 -17.19 21.87 -24.71
N ASP A 22 -18.47 21.54 -24.83
CA ASP A 22 -19.52 22.07 -23.95
C ASP A 22 -19.42 21.44 -22.55
N ILE A 23 -19.60 22.27 -21.52
CA ILE A 23 -19.56 21.83 -20.13
C ILE A 23 -20.95 21.36 -19.71
N ASP A 24 -21.05 20.11 -19.27
CA ASP A 24 -22.25 19.60 -18.62
C ASP A 24 -22.31 20.10 -17.17
N ILE A 25 -22.98 21.25 -16.99
CA ILE A 25 -23.11 21.94 -15.70
C ILE A 25 -23.88 21.09 -14.69
N SER A 26 -24.75 20.17 -15.14
CA SER A 26 -25.54 19.31 -14.24
C SER A 26 -24.68 18.34 -13.42
N ARG A 27 -23.49 18.00 -13.93
CA ARG A 27 -22.53 17.10 -13.26
C ARG A 27 -21.65 17.82 -12.23
N LEU A 28 -21.69 19.15 -12.19
CA LEU A 28 -20.89 19.94 -11.25
C LEU A 28 -21.52 19.92 -9.85
N SER A 29 -20.67 20.15 -8.84
CA SER A 29 -21.12 20.27 -7.45
C SER A 29 -22.12 21.42 -7.32
N ALA A 30 -23.03 21.36 -6.33
CA ALA A 30 -23.99 22.44 -6.10
C ALA A 30 -23.29 23.80 -5.90
N VAL A 31 -22.17 23.80 -5.18
CA VAL A 31 -21.35 25.00 -4.94
C VAL A 31 -20.79 25.58 -6.23
N ASP A 32 -20.26 24.73 -7.12
CA ASP A 32 -19.71 25.18 -8.40
C ASP A 32 -20.81 25.68 -9.33
N ARG A 33 -21.98 25.04 -9.33
CA ARG A 33 -23.15 25.51 -10.11
C ARG A 33 -23.60 26.88 -9.65
N ASP A 34 -23.76 27.10 -8.35
CA ASP A 34 -24.17 28.39 -7.80
C ASP A 34 -23.15 29.49 -8.11
N ALA A 35 -21.85 29.18 -7.99
CA ALA A 35 -20.77 30.10 -8.31
C ALA A 35 -20.73 30.48 -9.81
N ILE A 36 -21.03 29.53 -10.71
CA ILE A 36 -21.13 29.79 -12.15
C ILE A 36 -22.34 30.68 -12.42
N MET A 37 -23.52 30.34 -11.88
CA MET A 37 -24.76 31.08 -12.12
C MET A 37 -24.68 32.52 -11.59
N ALA A 38 -23.98 32.75 -10.49
CA ALA A 38 -23.71 34.10 -9.97
C ALA A 38 -22.89 35.00 -10.92
N ARG A 39 -22.17 34.41 -11.89
CA ARG A 39 -21.37 35.14 -12.89
C ARG A 39 -22.10 35.37 -14.21
N VAL A 40 -23.29 34.79 -14.39
CA VAL A 40 -24.07 34.90 -15.62
C VAL A 40 -24.86 36.20 -15.60
N THR A 41 -24.68 37.04 -16.62
CA THR A 41 -25.45 38.29 -16.74
C THR A 41 -26.84 38.02 -17.32
N PRO A 42 -27.90 38.57 -16.70
CA PRO A 42 -29.25 38.50 -17.26
C PRO A 42 -29.30 39.03 -18.71
N ASP A 43 -30.24 38.52 -19.50
CA ASP A 43 -30.53 39.07 -20.83
C ASP A 43 -31.81 39.92 -20.75
N ASP A 44 -31.63 41.24 -20.75
CA ASP A 44 -32.71 42.24 -20.71
C ASP A 44 -33.19 42.65 -22.11
N SER A 45 -32.79 41.93 -23.16
CA SER A 45 -33.28 42.18 -24.53
C SER A 45 -34.79 42.01 -24.64
N THR A 46 -35.40 42.88 -25.45
CA THR A 46 -36.82 42.86 -25.82
C THR A 46 -36.98 42.45 -27.28
N PRO A 47 -38.05 41.71 -27.62
CA PRO A 47 -38.35 41.36 -29.00
C PRO A 47 -38.56 42.61 -29.87
N PRO A 48 -38.26 42.55 -31.17
CA PRO A 48 -38.63 43.60 -32.11
C PRO A 48 -40.13 43.85 -32.09
N ASP A 49 -40.54 45.11 -32.22
CA ASP A 49 -41.94 45.51 -32.27
C ASP A 49 -42.43 45.53 -33.72
N ALA A 50 -43.28 44.58 -34.09
CA ALA A 50 -43.90 44.47 -35.41
C ALA A 50 -44.90 45.61 -35.68
N PHE A 51 -45.48 46.24 -34.65
CA PHE A 51 -46.36 47.39 -34.81
C PHE A 51 -45.61 48.69 -35.14
N ALA A 52 -44.30 48.71 -34.94
CA ALA A 52 -43.44 49.81 -35.36
C ALA A 52 -43.10 49.77 -36.86
N LEU A 53 -43.39 48.66 -37.55
CA LEU A 53 -43.08 48.46 -38.97
C LEU A 53 -44.18 49.02 -39.90
N ALA A 54 -43.78 49.49 -41.08
CA ALA A 54 -44.72 49.90 -42.11
C ALA A 54 -45.40 48.67 -42.74
N GLN A 55 -46.63 48.83 -43.26
CA GLN A 55 -47.41 47.71 -43.80
C GLN A 55 -46.71 46.91 -44.93
N ASN A 56 -45.88 47.57 -45.73
CA ASN A 56 -45.08 46.92 -46.77
C ASN A 56 -43.91 46.10 -46.19
N GLU A 57 -43.36 46.54 -45.06
CA GLU A 57 -42.28 45.85 -44.33
C GLU A 57 -42.83 44.61 -43.62
N ILE A 58 -43.98 44.72 -42.96
CA ILE A 58 -44.69 43.59 -42.34
C ILE A 58 -44.96 42.49 -43.37
N ARG A 59 -45.49 42.86 -44.55
CA ARG A 59 -45.75 41.89 -45.62
C ARG A 59 -44.48 41.20 -46.12
N ARG A 60 -43.36 41.93 -46.21
CA ARG A 60 -42.08 41.37 -46.64
C ARG A 60 -41.53 40.39 -45.59
N GLU A 61 -41.46 40.80 -44.33
CA GLU A 61 -40.98 39.97 -43.20
C GLU A 61 -41.83 38.71 -43.00
N MET A 62 -43.16 38.80 -43.21
CA MET A 62 -44.06 37.64 -43.19
C MET A 62 -43.79 36.67 -44.34
N ILE A 63 -43.60 37.17 -45.57
CA ILE A 63 -43.31 36.34 -46.74
C ILE A 63 -41.95 35.65 -46.58
N ASP A 64 -40.93 36.37 -46.10
CA ASP A 64 -39.58 35.85 -45.87
C ASP A 64 -39.58 34.71 -44.84
N ARG A 65 -40.51 34.74 -43.86
CA ARG A 65 -40.74 33.69 -42.86
C ARG A 65 -41.79 32.65 -43.27
N GLY A 66 -42.33 32.72 -44.49
CA GLY A 66 -43.32 31.77 -45.01
C GLY A 66 -44.73 31.91 -44.40
N ILE A 67 -45.04 33.03 -43.74
CA ILE A 67 -46.35 33.33 -43.16
C ILE A 67 -47.22 34.03 -44.22
N GLN A 68 -48.39 33.46 -44.54
CA GLN A 68 -49.32 34.09 -45.48
C GLN A 68 -50.00 35.33 -44.88
N PRO A 69 -49.89 36.52 -45.52
CA PRO A 69 -50.58 37.73 -45.09
C PRO A 69 -52.09 37.63 -45.32
N LYS A 70 -52.88 38.04 -44.34
CA LYS A 70 -54.35 38.17 -44.43
C LYS A 70 -54.77 39.47 -45.10
N GLY A 71 -53.88 40.46 -45.19
CA GLY A 71 -54.10 41.74 -45.87
C GLY A 71 -54.56 42.87 -44.96
N PHE A 72 -54.92 42.58 -43.70
CA PHE A 72 -55.29 43.56 -42.68
C PHE A 72 -54.08 43.87 -41.79
N TYR A 73 -53.72 45.16 -41.66
CA TYR A 73 -52.52 45.60 -40.94
C TYR A 73 -52.43 45.05 -39.52
N ASN A 74 -53.48 45.19 -38.70
CA ASN A 74 -53.46 44.75 -37.30
C ASN A 74 -53.32 43.22 -37.16
N ASP A 75 -53.98 42.46 -38.04
CA ASP A 75 -53.93 40.98 -38.00
C ASP A 75 -52.56 40.45 -38.47
N ASP A 76 -52.00 41.09 -39.50
CA ASP A 76 -50.68 40.75 -40.05
C ASP A 76 -49.57 41.15 -39.06
N ALA A 77 -49.67 42.34 -38.44
CA ALA A 77 -48.76 42.80 -37.39
C ALA A 77 -48.79 41.89 -36.15
N ALA A 78 -49.97 41.47 -35.69
CA ALA A 78 -50.10 40.59 -34.53
C ALA A 78 -49.48 39.21 -34.76
N ARG A 79 -49.65 38.63 -35.96
CA ARG A 79 -49.04 37.33 -36.31
C ARG A 79 -47.54 37.44 -36.47
N LEU A 80 -47.03 38.53 -37.04
CA LEU A 80 -45.60 38.79 -37.13
C LEU A 80 -44.99 39.02 -35.73
N GLN A 81 -45.70 39.72 -34.84
CA GLN A 81 -45.26 39.91 -33.45
C GLN A 81 -45.15 38.58 -32.69
N GLU A 82 -46.10 37.66 -32.89
CA GLU A 82 -46.05 36.32 -32.29
C GLU A 82 -44.80 35.55 -32.74
N GLU A 83 -44.46 35.65 -34.03
CA GLU A 83 -43.24 35.06 -34.58
C GLU A 83 -41.97 35.74 -34.04
N PHE A 84 -41.93 37.08 -33.98
CA PHE A 84 -40.82 37.82 -33.36
C PHE A 84 -40.64 37.46 -31.88
N ASN A 85 -41.72 37.30 -31.13
CA ASN A 85 -41.67 36.87 -29.73
C ASN A 85 -41.11 35.46 -29.60
N ARG A 86 -41.48 34.55 -30.51
CA ARG A 86 -41.00 33.16 -30.54
C ARG A 86 -39.52 33.07 -30.92
N GLU A 87 -39.11 33.74 -31.99
CA GLU A 87 -37.71 33.84 -32.42
C GLU A 87 -36.85 34.45 -31.31
N HIS A 88 -37.30 35.58 -30.75
CA HIS A 88 -36.60 36.24 -29.65
C HIS A 88 -36.48 35.35 -28.41
N ALA A 89 -37.51 34.59 -28.04
CA ALA A 89 -37.44 33.66 -26.90
C ALA A 89 -36.40 32.54 -27.15
N SER A 90 -36.43 31.92 -28.33
CA SER A 90 -35.46 30.88 -28.72
C SER A 90 -34.03 31.40 -28.78
N GLU A 91 -33.83 32.59 -29.36
CA GLU A 91 -32.53 33.24 -29.42
C GLU A 91 -32.04 33.70 -28.04
N LYS A 92 -32.93 34.23 -27.20
CA LYS A 92 -32.64 34.63 -25.82
C LYS A 92 -32.18 33.42 -25.01
N ASP A 93 -32.86 32.29 -25.13
CA ASP A 93 -32.45 31.03 -24.49
C ASP A 93 -31.08 30.56 -25.00
N SER A 94 -30.84 30.66 -26.31
CA SER A 94 -29.54 30.32 -26.92
C SER A 94 -28.42 31.25 -26.44
N ARG A 95 -28.66 32.56 -26.39
CA ARG A 95 -27.73 33.56 -25.85
C ARG A 95 -27.46 33.31 -24.36
N MET A 96 -28.49 32.99 -23.60
CA MET A 96 -28.36 32.67 -22.17
C MET A 96 -27.55 31.40 -21.96
N GLN A 97 -27.78 30.34 -22.74
CA GLN A 97 -26.98 29.11 -22.70
C GLN A 97 -25.51 29.38 -23.06
N GLN A 98 -25.23 30.21 -24.07
CA GLN A 98 -23.87 30.61 -24.41
C GLN A 98 -23.19 31.39 -23.29
N LYS A 99 -23.90 32.34 -22.65
CA LYS A 99 -23.40 33.07 -21.48
C LYS A 99 -23.09 32.13 -20.31
N ILE A 100 -23.98 31.17 -20.06
CA ILE A 100 -23.82 30.13 -19.03
C ILE A 100 -22.58 29.27 -19.33
N GLN A 101 -22.42 28.79 -20.57
CA GLN A 101 -21.25 28.01 -21.00
C GLN A 101 -19.95 28.81 -20.88
N PHE A 102 -19.95 30.08 -21.30
CA PHE A 102 -18.80 30.95 -21.16
C PHE A 102 -18.41 31.18 -19.69
N ALA A 103 -19.39 31.46 -18.82
CA ALA A 103 -19.18 31.61 -17.39
C ALA A 103 -18.64 30.33 -16.75
N ALA A 104 -19.17 29.16 -17.15
CA ALA A 104 -18.69 27.85 -16.71
C ALA A 104 -17.22 27.60 -17.13
N LYS A 105 -16.88 27.85 -18.41
CA LYS A 105 -15.50 27.71 -18.92
C LYS A 105 -14.54 28.63 -18.18
N SER A 106 -14.92 29.89 -18.02
CA SER A 106 -14.12 30.89 -17.29
C SER A 106 -13.89 30.49 -15.84
N TYR A 107 -14.95 30.10 -15.10
CA TYR A 107 -14.85 29.65 -13.72
C TYR A 107 -13.97 28.40 -13.58
N LEU A 108 -14.17 27.38 -14.41
CA LEU A 108 -13.36 26.16 -14.34
C LEU A 108 -11.89 26.43 -14.68
N ARG A 109 -11.59 27.24 -15.70
CA ARG A 109 -10.21 27.65 -16.01
C ARG A 109 -9.57 28.40 -14.84
N GLU A 110 -10.29 29.34 -14.24
CA GLU A 110 -9.80 30.11 -13.09
C GLU A 110 -9.55 29.19 -11.88
N THR A 111 -10.47 28.26 -11.60
CA THR A 111 -10.31 27.32 -10.47
C THR A 111 -9.13 26.36 -10.68
N VAL A 112 -8.94 25.82 -11.89
CA VAL A 112 -7.78 24.99 -12.24
C VAL A 112 -6.49 25.80 -12.13
N HIS A 113 -6.48 27.03 -12.68
CA HIS A 113 -5.32 27.91 -12.61
C HIS A 113 -4.95 28.25 -11.17
N ARG A 114 -5.93 28.60 -10.33
CA ARG A 114 -5.75 28.88 -8.91
C ARG A 114 -5.18 27.66 -8.17
N ARG A 115 -5.76 26.46 -8.35
CA ARG A 115 -5.24 25.22 -7.74
C ARG A 115 -3.82 24.91 -8.17
N ARG A 116 -3.50 25.15 -9.44
CA ARG A 116 -2.13 24.99 -9.96
C ARG A 116 -1.18 25.98 -9.30
N GLN A 117 -1.54 27.27 -9.22
CA GLN A 117 -0.73 28.29 -8.54
C GLN A 117 -0.50 27.97 -7.07
N GLU A 118 -1.53 27.50 -6.35
CA GLU A 118 -1.43 27.06 -4.97
C GLU A 118 -0.43 25.90 -4.82
N ARG A 119 -0.55 24.85 -5.64
CA ARG A 119 0.40 23.72 -5.60
C ARG A 119 1.83 24.14 -5.96
N GLU A 120 1.99 25.00 -6.97
CA GLU A 120 3.32 25.52 -7.32
C GLU A 120 3.92 26.36 -6.19
N LYS A 121 3.10 27.15 -5.48
CA LYS A 121 3.52 27.88 -4.29
C LYS A 121 3.93 26.92 -3.16
N GLU A 122 3.13 25.90 -2.88
CA GLU A 122 3.46 24.90 -1.85
C GLU A 122 4.79 24.19 -2.14
N VAL A 123 5.03 23.79 -3.39
CA VAL A 123 6.28 23.14 -3.81
C VAL A 123 7.46 24.10 -3.70
N ARG A 124 7.29 25.38 -4.07
CA ARG A 124 8.35 26.39 -3.91
C ARG A 124 8.72 26.59 -2.44
N GLU A 125 7.73 26.73 -1.56
CA GLU A 125 7.94 26.83 -0.10
C GLU A 125 8.67 25.59 0.45
N GLU A 126 8.30 24.39 0.01
CA GLU A 126 8.98 23.15 0.42
C GLU A 126 10.43 23.10 -0.03
N VAL A 127 10.71 23.45 -1.28
CA VAL A 127 12.09 23.49 -1.80
C VAL A 127 12.93 24.51 -1.04
N GLU A 128 12.37 25.69 -0.75
CA GLU A 128 13.06 26.71 0.04
C GLU A 128 13.34 26.24 1.48
N GLU A 129 12.38 25.56 2.11
CA GLU A 129 12.55 25.03 3.46
C GLU A 129 13.58 23.90 3.53
N ILE A 130 13.57 22.99 2.55
CA ILE A 130 14.57 21.92 2.45
C ILE A 130 15.97 22.52 2.26
N ALA A 131 16.10 23.56 1.44
CA ALA A 131 17.38 24.25 1.25
C ALA A 131 17.88 24.93 2.55
N LYS A 132 16.98 25.41 3.41
CA LYS A 132 17.32 26.02 4.70
C LYS A 132 17.66 24.99 5.78
N ASN A 133 17.18 23.75 5.65
CA ASN A 133 17.34 22.71 6.67
C ASN A 133 18.02 21.45 6.08
N PRO A 134 19.37 21.37 6.12
CA PRO A 134 20.10 20.20 5.62
C PRO A 134 19.71 18.88 6.29
N GLN A 135 19.27 18.92 7.57
CA GLN A 135 18.82 17.72 8.25
C GLN A 135 17.52 17.19 7.64
N LEU A 136 16.61 18.08 7.23
CA LEU A 136 15.38 17.70 6.53
C LEU A 136 15.69 17.02 5.20
N GLU A 137 16.67 17.51 4.43
CA GLU A 137 17.09 16.89 3.17
C GLU A 137 17.59 15.45 3.37
N VAL A 138 18.42 15.22 4.39
CA VAL A 138 18.90 13.87 4.74
C VAL A 138 17.73 12.96 5.10
N TRP A 139 16.79 13.44 5.92
CA TRP A 139 15.59 12.68 6.29
C TRP A 139 14.73 12.31 5.08
N LEU A 140 14.54 13.23 4.14
CA LEU A 140 13.83 12.95 2.89
C LEU A 140 14.57 11.90 2.04
N GLY A 141 15.91 11.94 2.03
CA GLY A 141 16.73 10.92 1.37
C GLY A 141 16.54 9.53 1.98
N LEU A 142 16.62 9.42 3.31
CA LEU A 142 16.40 8.16 4.03
C LEU A 142 14.97 7.62 3.83
N ALA A 143 13.97 8.51 3.86
CA ALA A 143 12.57 8.15 3.61
C ALA A 143 12.35 7.57 2.22
N LYS A 144 12.97 8.18 1.19
CA LYS A 144 12.90 7.70 -0.20
C LYS A 144 13.62 6.37 -0.42
N ALA A 145 14.71 6.13 0.30
CA ALA A 145 15.45 4.86 0.25
C ALA A 145 14.78 3.74 1.08
N ASP A 146 13.74 4.05 1.86
CA ASP A 146 13.15 3.17 2.87
C ASP A 146 14.16 2.65 3.91
N GLU A 147 15.16 3.48 4.25
CA GLU A 147 16.22 3.18 5.21
C GLU A 147 16.11 4.04 6.47
N THR A 148 14.89 4.50 6.79
CA THR A 148 14.69 5.33 7.98
C THR A 148 14.91 4.53 9.26
N PRO A 149 15.46 5.14 10.32
CA PRO A 149 15.46 4.54 11.64
C PRO A 149 14.04 4.16 12.07
N LYS A 150 13.88 3.05 12.81
CA LYS A 150 12.56 2.60 13.30
C LYS A 150 11.86 3.65 14.18
N HIS A 151 12.63 4.49 14.85
CA HIS A 151 12.14 5.55 15.72
C HIS A 151 12.76 6.88 15.28
N ALA A 152 11.92 7.89 15.08
CA ALA A 152 12.33 9.22 14.69
C ALA A 152 11.73 10.26 15.65
N ASP A 153 12.55 11.23 16.06
CA ASP A 153 12.13 12.45 16.76
C ASP A 153 12.60 13.63 15.94
N LEU A 154 11.65 14.36 15.35
CA LEU A 154 11.93 15.38 14.35
C LEU A 154 11.43 16.74 14.82
N ARG A 155 12.32 17.73 14.72
CA ARG A 155 11.99 19.14 14.88
C ARG A 155 11.87 19.78 13.51
N VAL A 156 10.64 20.10 13.13
CA VAL A 156 10.32 20.59 11.78
C VAL A 156 9.26 21.67 11.84
N SER A 157 9.31 22.61 10.89
CA SER A 157 8.23 23.55 10.64
C SER A 157 7.03 22.84 9.99
N SER A 158 5.88 23.50 9.93
CA SER A 158 4.69 23.01 9.20
C SER A 158 5.00 22.66 7.73
N ILE A 159 5.85 23.45 7.07
CA ILE A 159 6.28 23.22 5.68
C ILE A 159 7.19 21.99 5.59
N GLY A 160 8.14 21.84 6.51
CA GLY A 160 8.99 20.66 6.58
C GLY A 160 8.21 19.38 6.88
N ALA A 161 7.24 19.45 7.80
CA ALA A 161 6.32 18.36 8.12
C ALA A 161 5.47 17.96 6.91
N ARG A 162 4.96 18.94 6.14
CA ARG A 162 4.26 18.70 4.88
C ARG A 162 5.12 17.92 3.88
N ALA A 163 6.37 18.34 3.66
CA ALA A 163 7.30 17.64 2.78
C ALA A 163 7.62 16.21 3.25
N LEU A 164 7.79 16.01 4.55
CA LEU A 164 7.99 14.68 5.14
C LEU A 164 6.77 13.78 4.97
N CYS A 165 5.57 14.27 5.25
CA CYS A 165 4.34 13.48 5.12
C CYS A 165 4.16 12.94 3.68
N LYS A 166 4.51 13.73 2.67
CA LYS A 166 4.46 13.32 1.25
C LYS A 166 5.39 12.14 0.94
N THR A 167 6.56 12.08 1.58
CA THR A 167 7.56 11.02 1.34
C THR A 167 7.31 9.80 2.24
N LEU A 168 7.05 10.02 3.54
CA LEU A 168 6.81 8.98 4.54
C LEU A 168 5.56 8.12 4.24
N ALA A 169 4.63 8.62 3.42
CA ALA A 169 3.46 7.87 2.96
C ALA A 169 3.80 6.50 2.34
N PHE A 170 5.03 6.33 1.81
CA PHE A 170 5.49 5.12 1.16
C PHE A 170 6.66 4.42 1.88
N THR A 171 7.05 4.91 3.06
CA THR A 171 8.17 4.38 3.83
C THR A 171 7.68 3.28 4.79
N HIS A 172 8.32 2.11 4.78
CA HIS A 172 7.93 0.93 5.57
C HIS A 172 8.88 0.62 6.74
N SER A 173 10.06 1.25 6.75
CA SER A 173 11.09 1.13 7.78
C SER A 173 10.71 1.83 9.10
N LEU A 174 10.08 3.00 9.04
CA LEU A 174 9.68 3.80 10.20
C LEU A 174 8.54 3.15 10.98
N ARG A 175 8.68 3.02 12.30
CA ARG A 175 7.66 2.44 13.21
C ARG A 175 7.12 3.43 14.22
N SER A 176 7.90 4.44 14.58
CA SER A 176 7.53 5.46 15.56
C SER A 176 8.00 6.82 15.11
N LEU A 177 7.09 7.78 15.07
CA LEU A 177 7.37 9.16 14.68
C LEU A 177 6.93 10.12 15.78
N ASN A 178 7.86 10.93 16.27
CA ASN A 178 7.59 12.02 17.18
C ASN A 178 7.71 13.36 16.45
N LEU A 179 6.58 14.09 16.42
CA LEU A 179 6.44 15.43 15.87
C LEU A 179 5.85 16.40 16.91
N SER A 180 6.04 16.09 18.19
CA SER A 180 5.55 16.90 19.29
C SER A 180 6.28 18.25 19.35
N ARG A 181 5.56 19.30 19.77
CA ARG A 181 6.12 20.65 20.00
C ARG A 181 6.78 21.25 18.74
N ASN A 182 6.09 21.14 17.61
CA ASN A 182 6.51 21.67 16.31
C ASN A 182 5.59 22.79 15.78
N ALA A 183 4.61 23.21 16.59
CA ALA A 183 3.60 24.21 16.20
C ALA A 183 2.81 23.84 14.93
N LEU A 184 2.58 22.53 14.73
CA LEU A 184 1.83 22.03 13.57
C LEU A 184 0.37 22.45 13.65
N ASP A 185 -0.19 22.91 12.54
CA ASP A 185 -1.53 23.46 12.40
C ASP A 185 -2.47 22.53 11.62
N ASP A 186 -3.72 22.99 11.40
CA ASP A 186 -4.72 22.24 10.63
C ASP A 186 -4.30 21.96 9.19
N ALA A 187 -3.56 22.88 8.56
CA ALA A 187 -3.02 22.66 7.22
C ALA A 187 -2.05 21.47 7.21
N THR A 188 -1.20 21.34 8.24
CA THR A 188 -0.32 20.19 8.40
C THR A 188 -1.08 18.92 8.79
N GLY A 189 -2.13 19.04 9.60
CA GLY A 189 -3.03 17.93 9.99
C GLY A 189 -3.60 17.19 8.78
N LYS A 190 -3.99 17.93 7.74
CA LYS A 190 -4.41 17.35 6.46
C LYS A 190 -3.34 16.46 5.81
N TRP A 191 -2.07 16.88 5.84
CA TRP A 191 -0.96 16.11 5.27
C TRP A 191 -0.61 14.89 6.13
N LEU A 192 -0.70 15.01 7.45
CA LEU A 192 -0.57 13.87 8.38
C LEU A 192 -1.67 12.82 8.11
N ALA A 193 -2.90 13.26 7.84
CA ALA A 193 -3.98 12.36 7.45
C ALA A 193 -3.71 11.63 6.13
N VAL A 194 -3.25 12.36 5.09
CA VAL A 194 -2.86 11.74 3.81
C VAL A 194 -1.74 10.72 4.00
N PHE A 195 -0.75 11.04 4.83
CA PHE A 195 0.33 10.15 5.22
C PHE A 195 -0.20 8.87 5.88
N LEU A 196 -1.02 9.00 6.93
CA LEU A 196 -1.60 7.88 7.67
C LEU A 196 -2.52 7.00 6.81
N LYS A 197 -3.28 7.59 5.89
CA LYS A 197 -4.20 6.84 5.02
C LYS A 197 -3.47 5.86 4.09
N ARG A 198 -2.21 6.15 3.74
CA ARG A 198 -1.39 5.33 2.84
C ARG A 198 -0.37 4.46 3.58
N ASN A 199 0.17 4.96 4.69
CA ASN A 199 1.23 4.28 5.41
C ASN A 199 0.71 3.06 6.20
N THR A 200 1.32 1.90 5.96
CA THR A 200 0.94 0.62 6.59
C THR A 200 1.97 0.13 7.62
N SER A 201 3.00 0.92 7.91
CA SER A 201 4.13 0.49 8.74
C SER A 201 4.18 1.17 10.11
N LEU A 202 3.77 2.44 10.19
CA LEU A 202 3.84 3.25 11.39
C LEU A 202 2.93 2.68 12.48
N ARG A 203 3.49 2.47 13.67
CA ARG A 203 2.77 1.95 14.85
C ARG A 203 2.51 3.02 15.89
N ARG A 204 3.38 4.03 15.99
CA ARG A 204 3.31 5.10 16.99
C ARG A 204 3.47 6.48 16.36
N LEU A 205 2.55 7.38 16.67
CA LEU A 205 2.60 8.79 16.27
C LEU A 205 2.39 9.69 17.50
N GLU A 206 3.37 10.55 17.77
CA GLU A 206 3.30 11.56 18.84
C GLU A 206 3.14 12.95 18.21
N LEU A 207 2.08 13.66 18.57
CA LEU A 207 1.74 15.01 18.09
C LEU A 207 1.46 15.97 19.25
N GLU A 208 2.00 15.68 20.43
CA GLU A 208 1.77 16.44 21.65
C GLU A 208 2.15 17.92 21.48
N SER A 209 1.36 18.82 22.09
CA SER A 209 1.67 20.26 22.17
C SER A 209 1.89 20.91 20.79
N ASN A 210 0.96 20.67 19.87
CA ASN A 210 0.86 21.35 18.57
C ASN A 210 -0.41 22.23 18.54
N CYS A 211 -0.73 22.79 17.37
CA CYS A 211 -1.87 23.66 17.14
C CYS A 211 -2.94 22.95 16.28
N LEU A 212 -3.11 21.64 16.43
CA LEU A 212 -4.10 20.86 15.68
C LEU A 212 -5.51 21.19 16.20
N GLY A 213 -6.34 21.68 15.30
CA GLY A 213 -7.70 22.13 15.52
C GLY A 213 -8.76 21.08 15.14
N PRO A 214 -10.03 21.50 15.05
CA PRO A 214 -11.14 20.61 14.67
C PRO A 214 -10.99 20.08 13.24
N SER A 215 -10.38 20.83 12.31
CA SER A 215 -10.16 20.35 10.94
C SER A 215 -9.12 19.23 10.90
N ALA A 216 -7.98 19.38 11.57
CA ALA A 216 -6.99 18.30 11.68
C ALA A 216 -7.57 17.06 12.35
N ALA A 217 -8.33 17.24 13.44
CA ALA A 217 -8.98 16.14 14.14
C ALA A 217 -9.90 15.33 13.22
N LYS A 218 -10.67 16.02 12.37
CA LYS A 218 -11.54 15.40 11.37
C LYS A 218 -10.75 14.64 10.30
N ASP A 219 -9.71 15.25 9.74
CA ASP A 219 -8.89 14.63 8.70
C ASP A 219 -8.15 13.40 9.25
N LEU A 220 -7.57 13.50 10.46
CA LEU A 220 -6.93 12.38 11.14
C LEU A 220 -7.92 11.25 11.44
N ALA A 221 -9.13 11.58 11.91
CA ALA A 221 -10.18 10.58 12.14
C ALA A 221 -10.55 9.83 10.87
N GLU A 222 -10.70 10.52 9.73
CA GLU A 222 -11.00 9.87 8.45
C GLU A 222 -9.88 8.92 8.02
N ALA A 223 -8.62 9.36 8.13
CA ALA A 223 -7.47 8.52 7.79
C ALA A 223 -7.40 7.25 8.67
N LEU A 224 -7.62 7.43 9.97
CA LEU A 224 -7.55 6.36 10.96
C LEU A 224 -8.72 5.37 10.87
N SER A 225 -9.88 5.77 10.35
CA SER A 225 -10.98 4.84 10.08
C SER A 225 -10.58 3.72 9.11
N SER A 226 -9.65 3.99 8.18
CA SER A 226 -9.11 3.01 7.22
C SER A 226 -7.71 2.50 7.54
N ASN A 227 -7.00 3.12 8.49
CA ASN A 227 -5.63 2.75 8.80
C ASN A 227 -5.58 1.47 9.65
N GLU A 228 -4.81 0.48 9.18
CA GLU A 228 -4.68 -0.83 9.82
C GLU A 228 -3.32 -1.02 10.54
N SER A 229 -2.51 0.03 10.67
CA SER A 229 -1.15 -0.06 11.21
C SER A 229 -0.96 0.63 12.56
N LEU A 230 -1.57 1.81 12.75
CA LEU A 230 -1.31 2.66 13.90
C LEU A 230 -1.93 2.07 15.18
N GLU A 231 -1.10 1.92 16.21
CA GLU A 231 -1.48 1.34 17.51
C GLU A 231 -1.48 2.39 18.61
N TYR A 232 -0.70 3.46 18.47
CA TYR A 232 -0.57 4.53 19.44
C TYR A 232 -0.66 5.90 18.75
N LEU A 233 -1.53 6.76 19.28
CA LEU A 233 -1.65 8.16 18.88
C LEU A 233 -1.70 9.07 20.11
N ASN A 234 -0.87 10.09 20.11
CA ASN A 234 -0.91 11.14 21.12
C ASN A 234 -1.24 12.49 20.50
N LEU A 235 -2.38 13.07 20.89
CA LEU A 235 -2.86 14.40 20.50
C LEU A 235 -2.92 15.35 21.69
N GLU A 236 -2.26 15.01 22.79
CA GLU A 236 -2.24 15.81 24.01
C GLU A 236 -1.92 17.28 23.75
N SER A 237 -2.57 18.17 24.50
CA SER A 237 -2.35 19.62 24.43
C SER A 237 -2.56 20.24 23.04
N ASN A 238 -3.46 19.69 22.23
CA ASN A 238 -3.93 20.29 20.97
C ASN A 238 -5.37 20.79 21.10
N PRO A 239 -5.73 21.98 20.57
CA PRO A 239 -7.07 22.53 20.66
C PRO A 239 -8.05 21.87 19.66
N LEU A 240 -8.40 20.59 19.84
CA LEU A 240 -9.21 19.81 18.89
C LEU A 240 -10.67 20.32 18.71
N THR A 241 -11.06 21.34 19.47
CA THR A 241 -12.33 22.06 19.35
C THR A 241 -12.07 23.56 19.27
N ASP A 242 -12.92 24.28 18.53
CA ASP A 242 -12.90 25.74 18.50
C ASP A 242 -13.78 26.29 19.62
N GLU A 243 -13.20 26.56 20.79
CA GLU A 243 -13.87 27.18 21.94
C GLU A 243 -15.21 26.54 22.35
N GLU A 244 -15.33 25.20 22.26
CA GLU A 244 -16.60 24.48 22.53
C GLU A 244 -17.76 24.86 21.57
N LYS A 245 -17.48 25.49 20.42
CA LYS A 245 -18.46 25.79 19.36
C LYS A 245 -18.46 24.74 18.24
N ASP A 246 -17.28 24.23 17.89
CA ASP A 246 -17.13 23.20 16.87
C ASP A 246 -16.62 21.87 17.48
N PHE A 247 -17.51 20.88 17.50
CA PHE A 247 -17.22 19.50 17.91
C PHE A 247 -17.09 18.55 16.71
N SER A 248 -17.08 19.04 15.48
CA SER A 248 -17.06 18.22 14.27
C SER A 248 -15.84 17.29 14.22
N GLY A 249 -14.67 17.78 14.63
CA GLY A 249 -13.44 16.99 14.76
C GLY A 249 -13.56 15.87 15.79
N VAL A 250 -14.05 16.16 16.98
CA VAL A 250 -14.23 15.16 18.05
C VAL A 250 -15.33 14.15 17.71
N ALA A 251 -16.41 14.59 17.07
CA ALA A 251 -17.46 13.71 16.56
C ALA A 251 -16.92 12.74 15.50
N ALA A 252 -16.00 13.20 14.64
CA ALA A 252 -15.30 12.34 13.69
C ALA A 252 -14.40 11.33 14.43
N LEU A 253 -13.66 11.74 15.45
CA LEU A 253 -12.86 10.83 16.30
C LEU A 253 -13.75 9.76 16.96
N GLY A 254 -14.92 10.13 17.49
CA GLY A 254 -15.89 9.16 18.03
C GLY A 254 -16.34 8.13 16.98
N LYS A 255 -16.68 8.57 15.76
CA LYS A 255 -17.02 7.66 14.66
C LYS A 255 -15.86 6.74 14.29
N MET A 256 -14.65 7.28 14.23
CA MET A 256 -13.43 6.51 13.96
C MET A 256 -13.21 5.44 15.02
N LEU A 257 -13.36 5.75 16.31
CA LEU A 257 -13.22 4.76 17.39
C LEU A 257 -14.21 3.59 17.24
N ALA A 258 -15.44 3.84 16.77
CA ALA A 258 -16.40 2.75 16.53
C ALA A 258 -15.96 1.78 15.41
N GLN A 259 -15.18 2.25 14.44
CA GLN A 259 -14.78 1.51 13.24
C GLN A 259 -13.39 0.91 13.35
N ASN A 260 -12.42 1.69 13.82
CA ASN A 260 -11.02 1.32 13.88
C ASN A 260 -10.80 0.08 14.77
N LYS A 261 -9.95 -0.84 14.30
CA LYS A 261 -9.65 -2.12 14.96
C LYS A 261 -8.18 -2.29 15.35
N THR A 262 -7.39 -1.23 15.26
CA THR A 262 -5.92 -1.30 15.34
C THR A 262 -5.37 -0.44 16.46
N LEU A 263 -5.94 0.75 16.66
CA LEU A 263 -5.55 1.67 17.71
C LEU A 263 -5.77 1.04 19.10
N ARG A 264 -4.71 1.05 19.91
CA ARG A 264 -4.67 0.50 21.27
C ARG A 264 -4.54 1.60 22.32
N THR A 265 -3.84 2.68 21.99
CA THR A 265 -3.65 3.82 22.89
C THR A 265 -3.98 5.13 22.18
N LEU A 266 -4.81 5.94 22.81
CA LEU A 266 -5.14 7.29 22.37
C LEU A 266 -4.99 8.27 23.55
N ASN A 267 -4.12 9.25 23.43
CA ASN A 267 -3.99 10.32 24.42
C ASN A 267 -4.66 11.60 23.89
N LEU A 268 -5.70 12.07 24.58
CA LEU A 268 -6.43 13.30 24.33
C LEU A 268 -6.34 14.26 25.52
N TRP A 269 -5.35 14.12 26.40
CA TRP A 269 -5.21 14.99 27.57
C TRP A 269 -5.16 16.47 27.16
N ARG A 270 -5.90 17.34 27.86
CA ARG A 270 -5.91 18.79 27.60
C ARG A 270 -6.20 19.16 26.14
N THR A 271 -7.22 18.56 25.53
CA THR A 271 -7.64 18.82 24.13
C THR A 271 -8.93 19.63 23.96
N ARG A 272 -9.47 20.18 25.06
CA ARG A 272 -10.69 21.02 25.07
C ARG A 272 -11.96 20.30 24.60
N LEU A 273 -12.10 19.00 24.90
CA LEU A 273 -13.24 18.21 24.40
C LEU A 273 -14.60 18.75 24.86
N GLY A 274 -14.70 19.25 26.09
CA GLY A 274 -15.97 19.68 26.70
C GLY A 274 -16.94 18.51 26.95
N GLY A 275 -18.14 18.83 27.45
CA GLY A 275 -19.17 17.83 27.72
C GLY A 275 -19.65 17.10 26.45
N GLU A 276 -19.88 17.84 25.36
CA GLU A 276 -20.32 17.25 24.10
C GLU A 276 -19.24 16.35 23.47
N GLY A 277 -17.96 16.76 23.52
CA GLY A 277 -16.86 15.91 23.06
C GLY A 277 -16.75 14.60 23.85
N GLY A 278 -16.95 14.64 25.18
CA GLY A 278 -17.02 13.44 26.02
C GLY A 278 -18.11 12.46 25.57
N LYS A 279 -19.31 12.98 25.32
CA LYS A 279 -20.45 12.20 24.81
C LYS A 279 -20.17 11.55 23.45
N GLN A 280 -19.55 12.29 22.52
CA GLN A 280 -19.19 11.75 21.20
C GLN A 280 -18.16 10.60 21.30
N LEU A 281 -17.16 10.74 22.18
CA LEU A 281 -16.20 9.67 22.43
C LEU A 281 -16.86 8.45 23.09
N ALA A 282 -17.75 8.65 24.07
CA ALA A 282 -18.47 7.57 24.73
C ALA A 282 -19.35 6.77 23.75
N LEU A 283 -20.06 7.47 22.87
CA LEU A 283 -20.86 6.86 21.79
C LEU A 283 -19.99 6.01 20.84
N GLY A 284 -18.82 6.53 20.45
CA GLY A 284 -17.85 5.81 19.63
C GLY A 284 -17.31 4.55 20.31
N MET A 285 -16.88 4.71 21.56
CA MET A 285 -16.28 3.64 22.37
C MET A 285 -17.25 2.49 22.62
N ALA A 286 -18.56 2.73 22.71
CA ALA A 286 -19.56 1.68 22.91
C ALA A 286 -19.48 0.52 21.91
N ARG A 287 -18.93 0.76 20.69
CA ARG A 287 -18.71 -0.27 19.66
C ARG A 287 -17.23 -0.65 19.48
N ASN A 288 -16.32 0.04 20.15
CA ASN A 288 -14.90 -0.23 20.08
C ASN A 288 -14.53 -1.42 20.98
N THR A 289 -13.71 -2.32 20.45
CA THR A 289 -13.26 -3.55 21.13
C THR A 289 -11.73 -3.64 21.20
N THR A 290 -11.01 -2.57 20.83
CA THR A 290 -9.57 -2.64 20.56
C THR A 290 -8.75 -1.65 21.36
N LEU A 291 -9.30 -0.47 21.65
CA LEU A 291 -8.65 0.56 22.44
C LEU A 291 -8.57 0.12 23.90
N VAL A 292 -7.36 0.10 24.43
CA VAL A 292 -7.02 -0.40 25.77
C VAL A 292 -6.70 0.76 26.71
N CYS A 293 -6.12 1.84 26.18
CA CYS A 293 -5.77 3.03 26.92
C CYS A 293 -6.34 4.28 26.23
N LEU A 294 -7.12 5.07 26.97
CA LEU A 294 -7.62 6.36 26.54
C LEU A 294 -7.42 7.37 27.66
N ASP A 295 -6.64 8.41 27.41
CA ASP A 295 -6.52 9.53 28.33
C ASP A 295 -7.39 10.70 27.85
N VAL A 296 -8.33 11.12 28.70
CA VAL A 296 -9.23 12.25 28.47
C VAL A 296 -9.16 13.27 29.62
N GLY A 297 -8.09 13.23 30.42
CA GLY A 297 -7.90 14.15 31.52
C GLY A 297 -7.85 15.62 31.07
N ASN A 298 -8.25 16.52 31.97
CA ASN A 298 -8.23 17.97 31.74
C ASN A 298 -9.04 18.43 30.50
N ASN A 299 -10.21 17.81 30.27
CA ASN A 299 -11.07 18.11 29.12
C ASN A 299 -12.50 18.56 29.47
N ARG A 300 -12.84 18.70 30.75
CA ARG A 300 -14.21 19.06 31.20
C ARG A 300 -15.30 18.11 30.67
N ILE A 301 -14.99 16.83 30.49
CA ILE A 301 -15.98 15.81 30.16
C ILE A 301 -16.89 15.54 31.36
N THR A 302 -18.13 15.11 31.10
CA THR A 302 -19.07 14.79 32.18
C THR A 302 -18.65 13.51 32.90
N THR A 303 -19.02 13.39 34.19
CA THR A 303 -18.73 12.18 34.97
C THR A 303 -19.42 10.95 34.39
N SER A 304 -20.63 11.08 33.85
CA SER A 304 -21.33 9.97 33.20
C SER A 304 -20.58 9.44 31.98
N ASP A 305 -20.06 10.33 31.13
CA ASP A 305 -19.29 9.93 29.95
C ASP A 305 -17.96 9.30 30.35
N ALA A 306 -17.27 9.86 31.35
CA ALA A 306 -16.03 9.29 31.89
C ALA A 306 -16.22 7.86 32.43
N VAL A 307 -17.33 7.62 33.16
CA VAL A 307 -17.68 6.28 33.65
C VAL A 307 -17.98 5.32 32.49
N ALA A 308 -18.72 5.78 31.47
CA ALA A 308 -19.01 4.95 30.30
C ALA A 308 -17.72 4.55 29.55
N LEU A 309 -16.78 5.48 29.38
CA LEU A 309 -15.46 5.21 28.79
C LEU A 309 -14.67 4.19 29.62
N ASP A 310 -14.58 4.37 30.95
CA ASP A 310 -13.85 3.46 31.84
C ASP A 310 -14.41 2.03 31.82
N VAL A 311 -15.75 1.88 31.88
CA VAL A 311 -16.41 0.58 31.80
C VAL A 311 -16.04 -0.14 30.49
N GLN A 312 -16.03 0.58 29.38
CA GLN A 312 -15.70 -0.02 28.09
C GLN A 312 -14.21 -0.35 27.97
N LEU A 313 -13.31 0.50 28.46
CA LEU A 313 -11.86 0.24 28.48
C LEU A 313 -11.53 -1.01 29.31
N LYS A 314 -12.21 -1.22 30.45
CA LYS A 314 -12.05 -2.44 31.26
C LYS A 314 -12.43 -3.69 30.48
N LYS A 315 -13.54 -3.68 29.73
CA LYS A 315 -13.92 -4.79 28.85
C LYS A 315 -12.87 -5.04 27.76
N ASN A 316 -12.37 -3.98 27.14
CA ASN A 316 -11.36 -4.09 26.09
C ASN A 316 -10.02 -4.63 26.61
N ARG A 317 -9.61 -4.27 27.84
CA ARG A 317 -8.42 -4.81 28.51
C ARG A 317 -8.51 -6.33 28.68
N VAL A 318 -9.62 -6.82 29.23
CA VAL A 318 -9.85 -8.26 29.39
C VAL A 318 -9.81 -8.97 28.04
N LEU A 319 -10.53 -8.44 27.03
CA LEU A 319 -10.54 -9.02 25.69
C LEU A 319 -9.13 -9.03 25.06
N PHE A 320 -8.35 -7.97 25.27
CA PHE A 320 -6.97 -7.89 24.78
C PHE A 320 -6.08 -8.93 25.45
N GLU A 321 -6.14 -9.07 26.77
CA GLU A 321 -5.39 -10.07 27.53
C GLU A 321 -5.74 -11.51 27.10
N GLU A 322 -7.03 -11.79 26.88
CA GLU A 322 -7.49 -13.09 26.37
C GLU A 322 -6.93 -13.38 24.97
N GLN A 323 -6.95 -12.39 24.06
CA GLN A 323 -6.37 -12.52 22.72
C GLN A 323 -4.86 -12.77 22.77
N GLN A 324 -4.12 -12.05 23.62
CA GLN A 324 -2.68 -12.25 23.79
C GLN A 324 -2.37 -13.65 24.33
N LEU A 325 -3.13 -14.13 25.33
CA LEU A 325 -2.96 -15.46 25.90
C LEU A 325 -3.24 -16.56 24.86
N GLN A 326 -4.28 -16.40 24.04
CA GLN A 326 -4.57 -17.32 22.94
C GLN A 326 -3.44 -17.36 21.91
N GLN A 327 -2.91 -16.20 21.51
CA GLN A 327 -1.78 -16.13 20.58
C GLN A 327 -0.50 -16.78 21.16
N LEU A 328 -0.22 -16.57 22.45
CA LEU A 328 0.90 -17.22 23.14
C LEU A 328 0.75 -18.74 23.15
N LYS A 329 -0.41 -19.26 23.58
CA LYS A 329 -0.71 -20.70 23.58
C LYS A 329 -0.56 -21.31 22.18
N PHE A 330 -1.03 -20.61 21.16
CA PHE A 330 -0.89 -21.04 19.76
C PHE A 330 0.58 -21.09 19.32
N ARG A 331 1.37 -20.05 19.62
CA ARG A 331 2.81 -20.01 19.31
C ARG A 331 3.59 -21.11 20.04
N GLU A 332 3.27 -21.35 21.32
CA GLU A 332 3.88 -22.45 22.07
C GLU A 332 3.55 -23.82 21.47
N ALA A 333 2.31 -24.03 21.03
CA ALA A 333 1.91 -25.25 20.34
C ALA A 333 2.67 -25.43 19.01
N GLN A 334 2.80 -24.36 18.22
CA GLN A 334 3.59 -24.37 16.98
C GLN A 334 5.07 -24.68 17.25
N TRP A 335 5.66 -24.06 18.27
CA TRP A 335 7.05 -24.30 18.64
C TRP A 335 7.27 -25.75 19.09
N LYS A 336 6.38 -26.31 19.94
CA LYS A 336 6.43 -27.72 20.37
C LYS A 336 6.27 -28.69 19.19
N ALA A 337 5.42 -28.36 18.22
CA ALA A 337 5.25 -29.18 17.02
C ALA A 337 6.50 -29.14 16.12
N ALA A 338 7.06 -27.95 15.90
CA ALA A 338 8.30 -27.78 15.14
C ALA A 338 9.48 -28.50 15.81
N ASP A 339 9.57 -28.46 17.14
CA ASP A 339 10.62 -29.13 17.89
C ASP A 339 10.55 -30.66 17.78
N LYS A 340 9.34 -31.24 17.93
CA LYS A 340 9.11 -32.67 17.70
C LYS A 340 9.44 -33.09 16.27
N GLU A 341 9.12 -32.26 15.28
CA GLU A 341 9.46 -32.57 13.89
C GLU A 341 10.96 -32.52 13.64
N ARG A 342 11.68 -31.56 14.24
CA ARG A 342 13.16 -31.52 14.21
C ARG A 342 13.76 -32.78 14.82
N GLU A 343 13.29 -33.21 16.00
CA GLU A 343 13.76 -34.44 16.63
C GLU A 343 13.49 -35.68 15.76
N ARG A 344 12.35 -35.73 15.06
CA ARG A 344 12.02 -36.79 14.11
C ARG A 344 12.95 -36.79 12.91
N GLN A 345 13.26 -35.61 12.37
CA GLN A 345 14.20 -35.43 11.25
C GLN A 345 15.62 -35.84 11.65
N GLU A 346 16.10 -35.45 12.82
CA GLU A 346 17.41 -35.85 13.35
C GLU A 346 17.51 -37.37 13.54
N LYS A 347 16.47 -38.00 14.09
CA LYS A 347 16.41 -39.47 14.22
C LYS A 347 16.41 -40.17 12.87
N LEU A 348 15.71 -39.62 11.88
CA LEU A 348 15.67 -40.17 10.53
C LEU A 348 17.03 -40.01 9.84
N ALA A 349 17.65 -38.83 9.93
CA ALA A 349 18.97 -38.55 9.39
C ALA A 349 20.02 -39.48 10.01
N LYS A 350 20.00 -39.68 11.32
CA LYS A 350 20.90 -40.61 12.00
C LYS A 350 20.70 -42.06 11.53
N ARG A 351 19.46 -42.50 11.32
CA ARG A 351 19.17 -43.83 10.75
C ARG A 351 19.71 -43.97 9.32
N GLN A 352 19.56 -42.93 8.50
CA GLN A 352 20.11 -42.90 7.14
C GLN A 352 21.63 -42.96 7.17
N GLU A 353 22.29 -42.18 8.03
CA GLU A 353 23.75 -42.24 8.24
C GLU A 353 24.20 -43.64 8.69
N ASP A 354 23.49 -44.27 9.63
CA ASP A 354 23.77 -45.62 10.10
C ASP A 354 23.59 -46.67 8.98
N GLU A 355 22.54 -46.54 8.15
CA GLU A 355 22.29 -47.40 6.98
C GLU A 355 23.39 -47.25 5.92
N GLU A 356 23.76 -46.03 5.56
CA GLU A 356 24.85 -45.73 4.62
C GLU A 356 26.19 -46.26 5.14
N TRP A 357 26.47 -46.11 6.44
CA TRP A 357 27.66 -46.66 7.07
C TRP A 357 27.69 -48.19 7.00
N MET A 358 26.57 -48.85 7.27
CA MET A 358 26.44 -50.31 7.18
C MET A 358 26.62 -50.82 5.75
N GLU A 359 26.06 -50.14 4.76
CA GLU A 359 26.22 -50.48 3.34
C GLU A 359 27.68 -50.32 2.90
N LYS A 360 28.32 -49.20 3.25
CA LYS A 360 29.75 -48.98 2.98
C LYS A 360 30.62 -50.07 3.59
N ARG A 361 30.34 -50.47 4.83
CA ARG A 361 31.05 -51.57 5.51
C ARG A 361 30.81 -52.93 4.88
N LYS A 362 29.60 -53.17 4.36
CA LYS A 362 29.27 -54.40 3.63
C LYS A 362 30.09 -54.48 2.34
N LEU A 363 30.12 -53.39 1.56
CA LEU A 363 30.91 -53.30 0.33
C LEU A 363 32.41 -53.48 0.59
N GLU A 364 32.94 -52.89 1.67
CA GLU A 364 34.34 -53.08 2.10
C GLU A 364 34.65 -54.55 2.39
N ARG A 365 33.79 -55.24 3.16
CA ARG A 365 33.96 -56.68 3.43
C ARG A 365 33.85 -57.55 2.18
N GLU A 366 32.97 -57.20 1.25
CA GLU A 366 32.83 -57.90 -0.03
C GLU A 366 34.08 -57.72 -0.89
N HIS A 367 34.65 -56.51 -0.90
CA HIS A 367 35.92 -56.21 -1.58
C HIS A 367 37.08 -57.01 -0.97
N ASP A 368 37.23 -57.02 0.36
CA ASP A 368 38.27 -57.78 1.04
C ASP A 368 38.17 -59.28 0.75
N ARG A 369 36.95 -59.84 0.78
CA ARG A 369 36.70 -61.25 0.44
C ARG A 369 37.08 -61.56 -1.01
N ALA A 370 36.73 -60.68 -1.95
CA ALA A 370 37.10 -60.85 -3.35
C ALA A 370 38.62 -60.85 -3.54
N LEU A 371 39.33 -59.96 -2.83
CA LEU A 371 40.80 -59.86 -2.89
C LEU A 371 41.48 -61.09 -2.28
N LEU A 372 40.94 -61.63 -1.19
CA LEU A 372 41.42 -62.86 -0.56
C LEU A 372 41.18 -64.09 -1.45
N GLU A 373 40.00 -64.18 -2.08
CA GLU A 373 39.69 -65.25 -3.02
C GLU A 373 40.57 -65.15 -4.29
N GLU A 374 40.85 -63.94 -4.76
CA GLU A 374 41.78 -63.71 -5.87
C GLU A 374 43.21 -64.16 -5.51
N GLN A 375 43.70 -63.82 -4.30
CA GLN A 375 44.98 -64.33 -3.80
C GLN A 375 44.99 -65.85 -3.73
N ARG A 376 43.96 -66.46 -3.17
CA ARG A 376 43.82 -67.92 -3.08
C ARG A 376 43.84 -68.59 -4.46
N GLN A 377 43.15 -68.01 -5.45
CA GLN A 377 43.17 -68.51 -6.82
C GLN A 377 44.54 -68.35 -7.47
N ARG A 378 45.26 -67.25 -7.20
CA ARG A 378 46.65 -67.06 -7.66
C ARG A 378 47.58 -68.13 -7.06
N ASP A 379 47.47 -68.38 -5.76
CA ASP A 379 48.28 -69.39 -5.06
C ASP A 379 48.00 -70.81 -5.58
N LEU A 380 46.71 -71.16 -5.73
CA LEU A 380 46.28 -72.42 -6.35
C LEU A 380 46.86 -72.58 -7.76
N LYS A 381 46.83 -71.52 -8.57
CA LYS A 381 47.38 -71.53 -9.93
C LYS A 381 48.90 -71.73 -9.94
N ILE A 382 49.61 -71.06 -9.04
CA ILE A 382 51.07 -71.25 -8.87
C ILE A 382 51.38 -72.69 -8.45
N GLU A 383 50.60 -73.25 -7.53
CA GLU A 383 50.80 -74.62 -7.05
C GLU A 383 50.45 -75.67 -8.12
N GLU A 384 49.37 -75.48 -8.88
CA GLU A 384 49.04 -76.28 -10.06
C GLU A 384 50.16 -76.24 -11.10
N ASP A 385 50.69 -75.05 -11.41
CA ASP A 385 51.79 -74.90 -12.35
C ASP A 385 53.08 -75.56 -11.84
N ARG A 386 53.36 -75.47 -10.53
CA ARG A 386 54.48 -76.19 -9.88
C ARG A 386 54.30 -77.70 -9.99
N MET A 387 53.09 -78.21 -9.74
CA MET A 387 52.77 -79.63 -9.88
C MET A 387 52.88 -80.11 -11.33
N ARG A 388 52.43 -79.31 -12.30
CA ARG A 388 52.62 -79.55 -13.73
C ARG A 388 54.09 -79.62 -14.09
N GLN A 389 54.93 -78.72 -13.58
CA GLN A 389 56.38 -78.75 -13.79
C GLN A 389 57.04 -80.00 -13.18
N ILE A 390 56.66 -80.39 -11.95
CA ILE A 390 57.15 -81.62 -11.30
C ILE A 390 56.72 -82.85 -12.11
N ALA A 391 55.46 -82.92 -12.55
CA ALA A 391 54.95 -84.00 -13.38
C ALA A 391 55.67 -84.06 -14.73
N ALA A 392 55.88 -82.92 -15.39
CA ALA A 392 56.64 -82.83 -16.65
C ALA A 392 58.09 -83.26 -16.45
N ARG A 393 58.75 -82.86 -15.36
CA ARG A 393 60.11 -83.30 -15.02
C ARG A 393 60.18 -84.81 -14.76
N LYS A 394 59.25 -85.36 -13.98
CA LYS A 394 59.16 -86.81 -13.73
C LYS A 394 58.89 -87.57 -15.04
N ALA A 395 58.02 -87.07 -15.90
CA ALA A 395 57.75 -87.63 -17.21
C ALA A 395 59.00 -87.57 -18.12
N ALA A 396 59.75 -86.48 -18.10
CA ALA A 396 61.02 -86.34 -18.82
C ALA A 396 62.11 -87.28 -18.27
N GLU A 397 62.25 -87.41 -16.94
CA GLU A 397 63.16 -88.38 -16.31
C GLU A 397 62.77 -89.82 -16.66
N PHE A 398 61.48 -90.15 -16.66
CA PHE A 398 60.98 -91.47 -17.07
C PHE A 398 61.22 -91.72 -18.55
N ALA A 399 60.97 -90.74 -19.41
CA ALA A 399 61.26 -90.80 -20.84
C ALA A 399 62.77 -90.97 -21.10
N ALA A 400 63.63 -90.24 -20.38
CA ALA A 400 65.09 -90.37 -20.47
C ALA A 400 65.58 -91.74 -19.98
N LYS A 401 65.02 -92.28 -18.89
CA LYS A 401 65.29 -93.66 -18.43
C LYS A 401 64.85 -94.69 -19.47
N ALA A 402 63.65 -94.54 -20.05
CA ALA A 402 63.15 -95.40 -21.12
C ALA A 402 64.01 -95.31 -22.40
N GLU A 403 64.52 -94.13 -22.73
CA GLU A 403 65.40 -93.90 -23.88
C GLU A 403 66.81 -94.50 -23.64
N MET A 404 67.34 -94.39 -22.42
CA MET A 404 68.57 -95.05 -21.98
C MET A 404 68.43 -96.58 -21.97
N GLU A 405 67.28 -97.11 -21.57
CA GLU A 405 66.91 -98.52 -21.70
C GLU A 405 66.86 -98.97 -23.17
N LYS A 406 66.22 -98.18 -24.05
CA LYS A 406 66.21 -98.41 -25.49
C LYS A 406 67.63 -98.36 -26.09
N LYS A 407 68.49 -97.44 -25.65
CA LYS A 407 69.92 -97.36 -26.04
C LYS A 407 70.74 -98.55 -25.52
N LYS A 408 70.47 -99.05 -24.30
CA LYS A 408 71.06 -100.29 -23.76
C LYS A 408 70.59 -101.54 -24.54
N LYS A 409 69.31 -101.62 -24.93
CA LYS A 409 68.76 -102.70 -25.76
C LYS A 409 69.29 -102.64 -27.20
N LYS A 410 69.45 -101.45 -27.81
CA LYS A 410 70.09 -101.26 -29.12
C LYS A 410 71.60 -101.59 -29.12
N LYS A 411 72.36 -101.23 -28.07
CA LYS A 411 73.77 -101.65 -27.92
C LYS A 411 73.95 -103.16 -27.73
N LYS A 412 73.01 -103.85 -27.07
CA LYS A 412 73.02 -105.33 -26.96
C LYS A 412 72.55 -106.04 -28.24
N GLY A 413 71.73 -105.41 -29.07
CA GLY A 413 71.32 -105.94 -30.37
C GLY A 413 72.37 -105.78 -31.48
N GLY A 414 73.12 -104.68 -31.48
CA GLY A 414 74.13 -104.40 -32.52
C GLY A 414 75.46 -105.16 -32.40
N ALA A 415 75.73 -105.82 -31.27
CA ALA A 415 77.00 -106.52 -31.02
C ALA A 415 76.94 -108.05 -31.24
N LYS A 416 75.86 -108.60 -31.82
CA LYS A 416 75.70 -110.06 -32.07
C LYS A 416 75.50 -110.47 -33.53
N LYS A 417 75.84 -109.62 -34.50
CA LYS A 417 76.13 -110.03 -35.89
C LYS A 417 77.64 -109.85 -36.16
N LYS A 418 78.42 -110.67 -35.47
CA LYS A 418 79.79 -111.08 -35.83
C LYS A 418 79.97 -112.51 -35.31
N LYS A 419 79.40 -113.43 -36.06
CA LYS A 419 79.94 -114.75 -36.37
C LYS A 419 79.27 -115.20 -37.66
#